data_AF-A0A6C0DWK5-F1
#
_entry.id   AF-A0A6C0DWK5-F1
#
_cell.length_a   1.000
_cell.length_b   1.000
_cell.length_c   1.000
_cell.angle_alpha   90.00
_cell.angle_beta   90.00
_cell.angle_gamma   90.00
#
_symmetry.space_group_name_H-M   'P 1'
#
loop_
_entity.id
_entity.type
_entity.pdbx_description
1 polymer ?
#
loop_
_entity_poly.entity_id
_entity_poly.type
_entity_poly.pdbx_seq_one_letter_code
_entity_poly.pdbx_strand_id
1 'polypeptide(L)'
;MTSETEKQLTLPPASIWNQIAKISITEDKPIMLDYWLDSLEKKVLIGVKENKEKLLVKNAEEYTSPISKIYKMDETYIICTENSIYLTSTKIETRRISS
;
A
#
# COMPACT_ATOMS: atom_id res chain seq x y z
N MET A 1 2.10 -27.88 -20.09
CA MET A 1 2.42 -26.66 -20.85
C MET A 1 1.55 -25.55 -20.27
N THR A 2 2.01 -24.91 -19.19
CA THR A 2 1.30 -23.79 -18.56
C THR A 2 1.89 -22.50 -19.11
N SER A 3 1.23 -22.01 -20.16
CA SER A 3 1.43 -20.66 -20.68
C SER A 3 0.54 -19.72 -19.88
N GLU A 4 0.91 -19.45 -18.63
CA GLU A 4 0.45 -18.26 -17.93
C GLU A 4 1.58 -17.26 -18.01
N THR A 5 1.33 -16.18 -18.75
CA THR A 5 2.21 -15.04 -18.95
C THR A 5 2.90 -14.70 -17.63
N GLU A 6 4.23 -14.79 -17.56
CA GLU A 6 5.01 -14.23 -16.46
C GLU A 6 4.68 -12.74 -16.37
N LYS A 7 3.68 -12.37 -15.55
CA LYS A 7 3.52 -10.99 -15.11
C LYS A 7 4.83 -10.66 -14.42
N GLN A 8 5.63 -9.84 -15.09
CA GLN A 8 6.96 -9.46 -14.65
C GLN A 8 6.87 -8.97 -13.19
N LEU A 9 7.36 -9.79 -12.25
CA LEU A 9 7.27 -9.53 -10.82
C LEU A 9 8.15 -8.32 -10.51
N THR A 10 7.53 -7.14 -10.51
CA THR A 10 8.22 -5.89 -10.22
C THR A 10 8.36 -5.79 -8.71
N LEU A 11 9.59 -5.78 -8.21
CA LEU A 11 9.87 -5.66 -6.78
C LEU A 11 9.88 -4.19 -6.34
N PRO A 12 9.56 -3.90 -5.06
CA PRO A 12 9.86 -2.61 -4.48
C PRO A 12 11.37 -2.29 -4.57
N PRO A 13 11.75 -1.00 -4.66
CA PRO A 13 13.15 -0.59 -4.66
C PRO A 13 13.92 -1.15 -3.47
N ALA A 14 15.13 -1.67 -3.67
CA ALA A 14 15.90 -2.30 -2.59
C ALA A 14 16.17 -1.36 -1.40
N SER A 15 16.27 -0.06 -1.65
CA SER A 15 16.47 1.01 -0.67
C SER A 15 15.38 1.06 0.41
N ILE A 16 14.15 0.66 0.09
CA ILE A 16 12.98 0.81 0.97
C ILE A 16 12.99 -0.19 2.12
N TRP A 17 13.58 -1.37 1.93
CA TRP A 17 13.47 -2.49 2.87
C TRP A 17 14.10 -2.21 4.23
N ASN A 18 15.22 -1.49 4.26
CA ASN A 18 15.86 -1.09 5.52
C ASN A 18 14.95 -0.17 6.35
N GLN A 19 14.27 0.78 5.70
CA GLN A 19 13.35 1.68 6.38
C GLN A 19 12.10 0.96 6.88
N ILE A 20 11.52 0.08 6.06
CA ILE A 20 10.34 -0.69 6.44
C ILE A 20 10.65 -1.65 7.58
N ALA A 21 11.77 -2.37 7.52
CA ALA A 21 12.20 -3.27 8.58
C ALA A 21 12.35 -2.51 9.91
N LYS A 22 12.96 -1.31 9.88
CA LYS A 22 13.06 -0.46 11.07
C LYS A 22 11.69 -0.10 11.64
N ILE A 23 10.73 0.30 10.80
CA ILE A 23 9.37 0.65 11.25
C ILE A 23 8.66 -0.59 11.79
N SER A 24 8.71 -1.71 11.07
CA SER A 24 8.08 -2.98 11.45
C SER A 24 8.57 -3.49 12.81
N ILE A 25 9.89 -3.46 13.05
CA ILE A 25 10.48 -3.85 14.34
C ILE A 25 10.10 -2.88 15.46
N THR A 26 10.11 -1.57 15.19
CA THR A 26 9.85 -0.55 16.21
C THR A 26 8.38 -0.49 16.61
N GLU A 27 7.47 -0.64 15.64
CA GLU A 27 6.03 -0.54 15.86
C GLU A 27 5.36 -1.91 16.09
N ASP A 28 6.12 -3.03 16.00
CA ASP A 28 5.64 -4.42 16.08
C ASP A 28 4.49 -4.70 15.10
N LYS A 29 4.72 -4.39 13.82
CA LYS A 29 3.69 -4.51 12.76
C LYS A 29 4.18 -5.37 11.60
N PRO A 30 3.35 -6.33 11.11
CA PRO A 30 3.65 -7.09 9.91
C PRO A 30 3.68 -6.20 8.65
N ILE A 31 4.52 -6.60 7.70
CA ILE A 31 4.64 -5.99 6.38
C ILE A 31 3.74 -6.74 5.40
N MET A 32 2.80 -6.02 4.80
CA MET A 32 1.79 -6.52 3.87
C MET A 32 2.12 -6.04 2.45
N LEU A 33 2.25 -6.99 1.51
CA LEU A 33 2.67 -6.74 0.12
C LEU A 33 1.56 -7.03 -0.90
N ASP A 34 0.39 -7.45 -0.44
CA ASP A 34 -0.80 -7.78 -1.22
C ASP A 34 -1.34 -6.61 -2.04
N TYR A 35 -1.00 -5.37 -1.67
CA TYR A 35 -1.36 -4.15 -2.42
C TYR A 35 -0.30 -3.70 -3.43
N TRP A 36 0.92 -4.26 -3.40
CA TRP A 36 2.04 -3.71 -4.18
C TRP A 36 1.81 -3.84 -5.69
N LEU A 37 1.53 -5.04 -6.19
CA LEU A 37 1.34 -5.26 -7.63
C LEU A 37 0.11 -4.50 -8.15
N ASP A 38 -0.99 -4.53 -7.39
CA ASP A 38 -2.21 -3.81 -7.75
C ASP A 38 -2.00 -2.27 -7.75
N SER A 39 -1.07 -1.77 -6.94
CA SER A 39 -0.70 -0.35 -6.93
C SER A 39 0.04 0.10 -8.18
N LEU A 40 0.83 -0.80 -8.80
CA LEU A 40 1.51 -0.52 -10.07
C LEU A 40 0.51 -0.49 -11.22
N GLU A 41 -0.52 -1.35 -11.16
CA GLU A 41 -1.62 -1.41 -12.13
C GLU A 41 -2.71 -0.36 -11.90
N LYS A 42 -2.56 0.51 -10.88
CA LYS A 42 -3.55 1.52 -10.46
C LYS A 42 -4.93 0.94 -10.14
N LYS A 43 -4.97 -0.31 -9.67
CA LYS A 43 -6.21 -1.00 -9.23
C LYS A 43 -6.59 -0.65 -7.79
N VAL A 44 -5.64 -0.15 -7.01
CA VAL A 44 -5.85 0.33 -5.65
C VAL A 44 -5.67 1.84 -5.59
N LEU A 45 -6.32 2.47 -4.61
CA LEU A 45 -6.29 3.92 -4.41
C LEU A 45 -6.31 4.28 -2.93
N ILE A 46 -5.91 5.51 -2.61
CA ILE A 46 -6.13 6.10 -1.29
C ILE A 46 -7.52 6.75 -1.29
N GLY A 47 -8.45 6.17 -0.56
CA GLY A 47 -9.78 6.72 -0.34
C GLY A 47 -9.75 7.74 0.79
N VAL A 48 -10.32 8.92 0.57
CA VAL A 48 -10.50 9.95 1.61
C VAL A 48 -11.98 10.03 1.97
N LYS A 49 -12.32 9.66 3.20
CA LYS A 49 -13.68 9.77 3.75
C LYS A 49 -14.03 11.22 4.09
N GLU A 50 -15.31 11.48 4.33
CA GLU A 50 -15.82 12.82 4.70
C GLU A 50 -15.20 13.35 6.00
N ASN A 51 -14.95 12.46 6.96
CA ASN A 51 -14.26 12.77 8.22
C ASN A 51 -12.74 12.98 8.07
N LYS A 52 -12.23 13.05 6.83
CA LYS A 52 -10.81 13.18 6.46
C LYS A 52 -9.95 11.95 6.77
N GLU A 53 -10.53 10.85 7.21
CA GLU A 53 -9.81 9.58 7.32
C GLU A 53 -9.39 9.09 5.95
N LYS A 54 -8.19 8.50 5.89
CA LYS A 54 -7.65 7.90 4.68
C LYS A 54 -7.65 6.39 4.82
N LEU A 55 -8.00 5.68 3.77
CA LEU A 55 -8.00 4.22 3.71
C LEU A 55 -7.30 3.80 2.43
N LEU A 56 -6.64 2.65 2.44
CA LEU A 56 -6.20 2.02 1.21
C LEU A 56 -7.34 1.13 0.72
N VAL A 57 -7.81 1.38 -0.50
CA VAL A 57 -9.01 0.76 -1.07
C VAL A 57 -8.61 -0.02 -2.31
N LYS A 58 -8.92 -1.32 -2.33
CA LYS A 58 -8.78 -2.18 -3.51
C LYS A 58 -10.11 -2.35 -4.23
N ASN A 59 -11.18 -2.54 -3.48
CA ASN A 59 -12.55 -2.53 -3.96
C ASN A 59 -13.51 -2.21 -2.79
N ALA A 60 -14.82 -2.33 -3.01
CA ALA A 60 -15.82 -1.99 -1.99
C ALA A 60 -15.78 -2.92 -0.75
N GLU A 61 -15.29 -4.15 -0.91
CA GLU A 61 -15.23 -5.17 0.14
C GLU A 61 -13.82 -5.27 0.76
N GLU A 62 -12.79 -4.96 -0.02
CA GLU A 62 -11.38 -5.06 0.37
C GLU A 62 -10.78 -3.66 0.51
N TYR A 63 -10.70 -3.21 1.76
CA TYR A 63 -10.04 -1.97 2.16
C TYR A 63 -9.39 -2.14 3.54
N THR A 64 -8.41 -1.30 3.84
CA THR A 64 -7.67 -1.35 5.10
C THR A 64 -8.38 -0.56 6.21
N SER A 65 -7.97 -0.76 7.46
CA SER A 65 -8.25 0.20 8.54
C SER A 65 -7.72 1.61 8.22
N PRO A 66 -8.17 2.66 8.93
CA PRO A 66 -7.66 4.01 8.78
C PRO A 66 -6.14 4.08 8.78
N ILE A 67 -5.60 4.78 7.78
CA ILE A 67 -4.19 5.06 7.64
C ILE A 67 -3.80 6.04 8.74
N SER A 68 -2.86 5.61 9.58
CA SER A 68 -2.32 6.42 10.68
C SER A 68 -1.16 7.30 10.21
N LYS A 69 -0.28 6.77 9.36
CA LYS A 69 0.88 7.48 8.80
C LYS A 69 1.17 7.03 7.37
N ILE A 70 1.69 7.95 6.56
CA ILE A 70 2.21 7.68 5.23
C ILE A 70 3.61 8.27 5.14
N TYR A 71 4.59 7.43 4.80
CA TYR A 71 5.93 7.87 4.43
C TYR A 71 6.10 7.74 2.93
N LYS A 72 6.83 8.68 2.31
CA LYS A 72 7.22 8.62 0.92
C LYS A 72 8.73 8.44 0.83
N MET A 73 9.18 7.47 0.05
CA MET A 73 10.58 7.30 -0.30
C MET A 73 10.66 6.76 -1.73
N ASP A 74 11.46 7.43 -2.56
CA ASP A 74 11.56 7.15 -4.00
C ASP A 74 10.16 7.11 -4.67
N GLU A 75 9.88 6.05 -5.44
CA GLU A 75 8.59 5.79 -6.08
C GLU A 75 7.66 4.91 -5.22
N THR A 76 7.88 4.86 -3.91
CA THR A 76 7.13 4.00 -2.98
C THR A 76 6.54 4.77 -1.80
N TYR A 77 5.30 4.46 -1.45
CA TYR A 77 4.69 4.81 -0.18
C TYR A 77 4.78 3.64 0.80
N ILE A 78 5.15 3.95 2.04
CA ILE A 78 5.01 3.06 3.20
C ILE A 78 3.80 3.57 3.98
N ILE A 79 2.73 2.78 3.98
CA ILE A 79 1.45 3.15 4.57
C ILE A 79 1.26 2.35 5.85
N CYS A 80 1.17 3.04 6.98
CA CYS A 80 0.93 2.40 8.28
C CYS A 80 -0.55 2.54 8.64
N THR A 81 -1.15 1.43 9.06
CA THR A 81 -2.45 1.41 9.73
C THR A 81 -2.24 1.18 11.23
N GLU A 82 -3.30 0.82 11.93
CA GLU A 82 -3.23 0.44 13.34
C GLU A 82 -2.33 -0.80 13.54
N ASN A 83 -2.50 -1.84 12.73
CA ASN A 83 -1.92 -3.17 12.98
C ASN A 83 -1.03 -3.69 11.85
N SER A 84 -0.82 -2.94 10.78
CA SER A 84 -0.05 -3.42 9.62
C SER A 84 0.60 -2.28 8.84
N ILE A 85 1.65 -2.63 8.08
CA ILE A 85 2.36 -1.75 7.18
C ILE A 85 2.15 -2.25 5.76
N TYR A 86 1.70 -1.39 4.85
CA TYR A 86 1.51 -1.68 3.44
C TYR A 86 2.52 -0.94 2.58
N LEU A 87 2.81 -1.52 1.41
CA LEU A 87 3.56 -0.86 0.35
C LEU A 87 2.70 -0.60 -0.87
N THR A 88 2.85 0.60 -1.42
CA THR A 88 2.23 0.96 -2.71
C THR A 88 3.19 1.79 -3.53
N SER A 89 3.02 1.81 -4.85
CA SER A 89 3.67 2.81 -5.69
C SER A 89 3.17 4.21 -5.33
N THR A 90 4.01 5.23 -5.54
CA THR A 90 3.59 6.63 -5.45
C THR A 90 2.61 7.03 -6.55
N LYS A 91 2.42 6.18 -7.57
CA LYS A 91 1.54 6.41 -8.73
C LYS A 91 0.07 6.09 -8.46
N ILE A 92 -0.27 5.60 -7.27
CA ILE A 92 -1.67 5.34 -6.90
C ILE A 92 -2.47 6.63 -6.81
N GLU A 93 -3.75 6.54 -7.15
CA GLU A 93 -4.64 7.68 -7.11
C GLU A 93 -5.12 7.95 -5.70
N THR A 94 -5.53 9.20 -5.45
CA THR A 94 -6.25 9.58 -4.23
C THR A 94 -7.60 10.13 -4.62
N ARG A 95 -8.68 9.55 -4.10
CA ARG A 95 -10.06 9.95 -4.43
C ARG A 95 -10.88 10.16 -3.17
N ARG A 96 -11.82 11.10 -3.19
CA ARG A 96 -12.85 11.21 -2.15
C ARG A 96 -13.84 10.07 -2.35
N ILE A 97 -14.19 9.39 -1.25
CA ILE A 97 -15.17 8.32 -1.26
C ILE A 97 -16.31 8.69 -0.31
N SER A 98 -17.53 8.56 -0.81
CA SER A 98 -18.75 8.62 0.00
C SER A 98 -18.96 7.24 0.61
N SER A 99 -19.22 7.19 1.91
CA SER A 99 -19.56 5.94 2.61
C SER A 99 -20.97 5.48 2.25
#